data_AF-A0A970I2L4-F1
#
_entry.id   AF-A0A970I2L4-F1
#
_cell.length_a   1.000
_cell.length_b   1.000
_cell.length_c   1.000
_cell.angle_alpha   90.00
_cell.angle_beta   90.00
_cell.angle_gamma   90.00
#
_symmetry.space_group_name_H-M   'P 1'
#
loop_
_entity.id
_entity.type
_entity.pdbx_description
1 polymer ?
#
loop_
_entity_poly.entity_id
_entity_poly.type
_entity_poly.pdbx_seq_one_letter_code
_entity_poly.pdbx_strand_id
1 'polypeptide(L)'
;MTGKEIEKLLTDVRDGLKSIPEALEVLKSFPYTDLGFARIDHHREIRTGYPEIVYCAGKSSGQVKEIFRAMSEKENNIIGTRADPDKYEAVREICPDAHYYEEAGIISIQKKKPEMPETCIAVITAGTSDIPVAEEAAVTAELLGNRVIRIYDAGVAGIHRLVDKLPEIRSCKVIIVIAGMEGALASVVGGLVDKPVIAVPTSVGYGASFGGISALLAMLTSCSAGVTVVNIDNGFGAGFSASMINRMK
;
A
#
# COMPACT_ATOMS: atom_id res chain seq x y z
N MET A 1 12.20 -15.82 -5.47
CA MET A 1 12.34 -16.86 -4.42
C MET A 1 12.15 -16.17 -3.09
N THR A 2 11.44 -16.78 -2.14
CA THR A 2 11.28 -16.28 -0.76
C THR A 2 12.46 -16.71 0.12
N GLY A 3 12.62 -16.10 1.30
CA GLY A 3 13.69 -16.48 2.23
C GLY A 3 13.61 -17.94 2.67
N LYS A 4 12.39 -18.44 2.91
CA LYS A 4 12.13 -19.85 3.24
C LYS A 4 12.48 -20.80 2.09
N GLU A 5 12.27 -20.39 0.85
CA GLU A 5 12.65 -21.19 -0.33
C GLU A 5 14.16 -21.29 -0.48
N ILE A 6 14.89 -20.21 -0.19
CA ILE A 6 16.36 -20.23 -0.18
C ILE A 6 16.87 -21.12 0.96
N GLU A 7 16.33 -20.96 2.17
CA GLU A 7 16.70 -21.81 3.32
C GLU A 7 16.45 -23.29 3.03
N LYS A 8 15.31 -23.62 2.41
CA LYS A 8 15.01 -24.98 1.94
C LYS A 8 16.01 -25.44 0.88
N LEU A 9 16.31 -24.63 -0.13
CA LEU A 9 17.28 -24.99 -1.17
C LEU A 9 18.67 -25.28 -0.58
N LEU A 10 19.13 -24.47 0.36
CA LEU A 10 20.41 -24.66 1.05
C LEU A 10 20.39 -25.90 1.95
N THR A 11 19.26 -26.17 2.60
CA THR A 11 19.05 -27.38 3.40
C THR A 11 19.07 -28.63 2.53
N ASP A 12 18.38 -28.63 1.39
CA ASP A 12 18.38 -29.73 0.42
C ASP A 12 19.80 -30.03 -0.08
N VAL A 13 20.63 -29.00 -0.30
CA VAL A 13 22.05 -29.18 -0.68
C VAL A 13 22.87 -29.77 0.45
N ARG A 14 22.71 -29.25 1.68
CA ARG A 14 23.41 -29.75 2.87
C ARG A 14 23.08 -31.22 3.14
N ASP A 15 21.83 -31.60 2.96
CA ASP A 15 21.31 -32.94 3.26
C ASP A 15 21.52 -33.92 2.08
N GLY A 16 22.15 -33.48 0.99
CA GLY A 16 22.46 -34.30 -0.18
C GLY A 16 21.25 -34.62 -1.06
N LEU A 17 20.10 -33.98 -0.82
CA LEU A 17 18.88 -34.10 -1.62
C LEU A 17 18.97 -33.37 -2.96
N LYS A 18 19.85 -32.36 -3.04
CA LYS A 18 20.21 -31.65 -4.28
C LYS A 18 21.70 -31.47 -4.39
N SER A 19 22.22 -31.60 -5.59
CA SER A 19 23.60 -31.25 -5.91
C SER A 19 23.77 -29.72 -6.04
N ILE A 20 25.00 -29.25 -5.86
CA ILE A 20 25.34 -27.83 -6.07
C ILE A 20 24.97 -27.36 -7.49
N PRO A 21 25.25 -28.11 -8.57
CA PRO A 21 24.81 -27.74 -9.91
C PRO A 21 23.29 -27.55 -10.04
N GLU A 22 22.49 -28.44 -9.45
CA GLU A 22 21.03 -28.31 -9.46
C GLU A 22 20.54 -27.08 -8.70
N ALA A 23 21.19 -26.74 -7.59
CA ALA A 23 20.88 -25.51 -6.86
C ALA A 23 21.25 -24.24 -7.63
N LEU A 24 22.37 -24.25 -8.37
CA LEU A 24 22.78 -23.13 -9.22
C LEU A 24 21.78 -22.88 -10.36
N GLU A 25 21.21 -23.93 -10.96
CA GLU A 25 20.15 -23.78 -11.99
C GLU A 25 18.91 -23.06 -11.43
N VAL A 26 18.49 -23.39 -10.20
CA VAL A 26 17.36 -22.71 -9.54
C VAL A 26 17.65 -21.22 -9.33
N LEU A 27 18.91 -20.88 -9.02
CA LEU A 27 19.33 -19.50 -8.75
C LEU A 27 19.58 -18.66 -10.01
N LYS A 28 19.63 -19.24 -11.22
CA LYS A 28 19.87 -18.46 -12.47
C LYS A 28 18.83 -17.37 -12.75
N SER A 29 17.58 -17.59 -12.32
CA SER A 29 16.47 -16.62 -12.48
C SER A 29 16.38 -15.62 -11.32
N PHE A 30 17.33 -15.67 -10.39
CA PHE A 30 17.46 -14.75 -9.27
C PHE A 30 18.57 -13.72 -9.60
N PRO A 31 18.41 -12.42 -9.28
CA PRO A 31 17.39 -11.85 -8.40
C PRO A 31 16.15 -11.30 -9.13
N TYR A 32 16.11 -11.28 -10.47
CA TYR A 32 15.01 -10.68 -11.21
C TYR A 32 14.65 -11.42 -12.51
N THR A 33 13.42 -11.18 -13.00
CA THR A 33 12.99 -11.57 -14.35
C THR A 33 12.92 -10.35 -15.25
N ASP A 34 13.60 -10.38 -16.40
CA ASP A 34 13.59 -9.30 -17.40
C ASP A 34 12.54 -9.58 -18.48
N LEU A 35 11.55 -8.70 -18.59
CA LEU A 35 10.49 -8.73 -19.61
C LEU A 35 10.80 -7.82 -20.81
N GLY A 36 12.00 -7.22 -20.86
CA GLY A 36 12.43 -6.23 -21.86
C GLY A 36 11.91 -4.82 -21.57
N PHE A 37 10.67 -4.67 -21.10
CA PHE A 37 10.08 -3.39 -20.72
C PHE A 37 9.98 -3.18 -19.19
N ALA A 38 10.22 -4.23 -18.41
CA ALA A 38 10.18 -4.22 -16.94
C ALA A 38 11.12 -5.30 -16.39
N ARG A 39 11.68 -5.06 -15.20
CA ARG A 39 12.50 -6.04 -14.46
C ARG A 39 11.85 -6.30 -13.10
N ILE A 40 11.35 -7.50 -12.91
CA ILE A 40 10.62 -7.93 -11.71
C ILE A 40 11.63 -8.38 -10.65
N ASP A 41 11.76 -7.66 -9.55
CA ASP A 41 12.64 -7.93 -8.41
C ASP A 41 12.05 -9.00 -7.47
N HIS A 42 12.35 -10.26 -7.76
CA HIS A 42 11.97 -11.40 -6.93
C HIS A 42 12.73 -11.48 -5.60
N HIS A 43 13.76 -10.64 -5.39
CA HIS A 43 14.53 -10.56 -4.16
C HIS A 43 13.92 -9.56 -3.17
N ARG A 44 13.05 -8.64 -3.60
CA ARG A 44 12.51 -7.57 -2.76
C ARG A 44 11.92 -8.09 -1.45
N GLU A 45 11.12 -9.16 -1.51
CA GLU A 45 10.50 -9.76 -0.32
C GLU A 45 11.51 -10.22 0.71
N ILE A 46 12.65 -10.77 0.29
CA ILE A 46 13.72 -11.17 1.21
C ILE A 46 14.35 -9.94 1.88
N ARG A 47 14.53 -8.83 1.16
CA ARG A 47 15.17 -7.62 1.72
C ARG A 47 14.23 -6.83 2.61
N THR A 48 12.96 -6.72 2.23
CA THR A 48 12.03 -5.77 2.84
C THR A 48 10.86 -6.43 3.56
N GLY A 49 10.70 -7.76 3.46
CA GLY A 49 9.57 -8.49 4.02
C GLY A 49 8.27 -8.40 3.23
N TYR A 50 8.29 -7.77 2.05
CA TYR A 50 7.09 -7.53 1.23
C TYR A 50 7.34 -7.81 -0.26
N PRO A 51 6.38 -8.44 -0.97
CA PRO A 51 6.53 -8.71 -2.39
C PRO A 51 6.60 -7.42 -3.21
N GLU A 52 7.02 -7.56 -4.47
CA GLU A 52 7.00 -6.45 -5.41
C GLU A 52 5.58 -5.96 -5.68
N ILE A 53 5.43 -4.64 -5.80
CA ILE A 53 4.17 -3.96 -6.06
C ILE A 53 4.26 -3.30 -7.43
N VAL A 54 3.24 -3.49 -8.25
CA VAL A 54 3.18 -2.95 -9.61
C VAL A 54 2.51 -1.58 -9.58
N TYR A 55 3.22 -0.54 -10.01
CA TYR A 55 2.60 0.76 -10.28
C TYR A 55 1.98 0.73 -11.68
N CYS A 56 0.65 0.63 -11.80
CA CYS A 56 -0.03 0.41 -13.07
C CYS A 56 -0.28 1.71 -13.86
N ALA A 57 -0.32 2.87 -13.20
CA ALA A 57 -0.48 4.14 -13.89
C ALA A 57 0.66 4.41 -14.88
N GLY A 58 0.31 4.90 -16.08
CA GLY A 58 1.24 5.13 -17.19
C GLY A 58 1.66 3.87 -17.96
N LYS A 59 1.27 2.66 -17.53
CA LYS A 59 1.48 1.40 -18.29
C LYS A 59 0.28 1.07 -19.16
N SER A 60 0.51 0.40 -20.29
CA SER A 60 -0.59 -0.15 -21.11
C SER A 60 -1.18 -1.42 -20.46
N SER A 61 -2.42 -1.76 -20.82
CA SER A 61 -3.06 -2.99 -20.33
C SER A 61 -2.26 -4.25 -20.69
N GLY A 62 -1.62 -4.26 -21.87
CA GLY A 62 -0.70 -5.34 -22.27
C GLY A 62 0.53 -5.44 -21.38
N GLN A 63 1.17 -4.32 -21.02
CA GLN A 63 2.31 -4.33 -20.10
C GLN A 63 1.92 -4.81 -18.70
N VAL A 64 0.76 -4.38 -18.19
CA VAL A 64 0.26 -4.81 -16.88
C VAL A 64 -0.05 -6.30 -16.90
N LYS A 65 -0.76 -6.79 -17.92
CA LYS A 65 -1.04 -8.21 -18.14
C LYS A 65 0.24 -9.06 -18.12
N GLU A 66 1.25 -8.65 -18.87
CA GLU A 66 2.52 -9.38 -18.95
C GLU A 66 3.29 -9.41 -17.62
N ILE A 67 3.29 -8.30 -16.87
CA ILE A 67 3.88 -8.26 -15.52
C ILE A 67 3.13 -9.22 -14.59
N PHE A 68 1.80 -9.17 -14.56
CA PHE A 68 0.99 -10.04 -13.72
C PHE A 68 1.16 -11.53 -14.08
N ARG A 69 1.29 -11.86 -15.37
CA ARG A 69 1.60 -13.21 -15.84
C ARG A 69 2.91 -13.72 -15.26
N ALA A 70 3.98 -12.94 -15.39
CA ALA A 70 5.30 -13.34 -14.91
C ALA A 70 5.35 -13.44 -13.37
N MET A 71 4.62 -12.57 -12.66
CA MET A 71 4.54 -12.62 -11.21
C MET A 71 3.68 -13.79 -10.70
N SER A 72 2.63 -14.18 -11.45
CA SER A 72 1.70 -15.25 -11.05
C SER A 72 2.31 -16.65 -11.14
N GLU A 73 3.45 -16.82 -11.80
CA GLU A 73 4.24 -18.06 -11.76
C GLU A 73 4.87 -18.35 -10.38
N LYS A 74 4.86 -17.37 -9.45
CA LYS A 74 5.41 -17.50 -8.10
C LYS A 74 4.29 -17.54 -7.06
N GLU A 75 4.58 -18.11 -5.89
CA GLU A 75 3.62 -18.27 -4.78
C GLU A 75 3.42 -17.00 -3.93
N ASN A 76 3.68 -15.82 -4.48
CA ASN A 76 3.61 -14.56 -3.76
C ASN A 76 2.34 -13.80 -4.08
N ASN A 77 1.90 -12.98 -3.13
CA ASN A 77 0.81 -12.03 -3.37
C ASN A 77 1.27 -10.98 -4.38
N ILE A 78 0.36 -10.54 -5.24
CA ILE A 78 0.61 -9.54 -6.27
C ILE A 78 -0.36 -8.40 -6.02
N ILE A 79 0.15 -7.17 -6.04
CA ILE A 79 -0.64 -5.96 -5.88
C ILE A 79 -0.26 -5.00 -7.01
N GLY A 80 -1.25 -4.55 -7.77
CA GLY A 80 -1.14 -3.50 -8.76
C GLY A 80 -1.91 -2.27 -8.31
N THR A 81 -1.25 -1.12 -8.22
CA THR A 81 -1.83 0.16 -7.74
C THR A 81 -2.14 1.09 -8.91
N ARG A 82 -3.13 1.96 -8.74
CA ARG A 82 -3.59 2.93 -9.76
C ARG A 82 -3.92 2.27 -11.11
N ALA A 83 -4.62 1.15 -11.04
CA ALA A 83 -5.17 0.43 -12.17
C ALA A 83 -6.59 0.89 -12.48
N ASP A 84 -6.93 0.93 -13.77
CA ASP A 84 -8.27 1.17 -14.29
C ASP A 84 -8.96 -0.17 -14.66
N PRO A 85 -10.27 -0.15 -14.96
CA PRO A 85 -11.00 -1.35 -15.34
C PRO A 85 -10.41 -2.08 -16.55
N ASP A 86 -9.91 -1.35 -17.55
CA ASP A 86 -9.31 -1.95 -18.76
C ASP A 86 -8.05 -2.76 -18.44
N LYS A 87 -7.21 -2.26 -17.53
CA LYS A 87 -6.05 -3.00 -17.02
C LYS A 87 -6.47 -4.22 -16.20
N TYR A 88 -7.53 -4.10 -15.41
CA TYR A 88 -8.05 -5.24 -14.65
C TYR A 88 -8.56 -6.35 -15.56
N GLU A 89 -9.39 -6.04 -16.55
CA GLU A 89 -9.93 -7.04 -17.48
C GLU A 89 -8.80 -7.77 -18.23
N ALA A 90 -7.77 -7.03 -18.67
CA ALA A 90 -6.60 -7.64 -19.30
C ALA A 90 -5.84 -8.62 -18.37
N VAL A 91 -5.76 -8.32 -17.06
CA VAL A 91 -5.18 -9.23 -16.06
C VAL A 91 -6.11 -10.42 -15.80
N ARG A 92 -7.42 -10.19 -15.70
CA ARG A 92 -8.42 -11.21 -15.40
C ARG A 92 -8.45 -12.33 -16.45
N GLU A 93 -8.19 -12.00 -17.72
CA GLU A 93 -8.08 -12.99 -18.81
C GLU A 93 -7.02 -14.08 -18.56
N ILE A 94 -5.92 -13.75 -17.87
CA ILE A 94 -4.82 -14.68 -17.59
C ILE A 94 -4.76 -15.13 -16.14
N CYS A 95 -5.39 -14.39 -15.25
CA CYS A 95 -5.41 -14.62 -13.81
C CYS A 95 -6.85 -14.47 -13.32
N PRO A 96 -7.70 -15.53 -13.45
CA PRO A 96 -9.10 -15.46 -13.07
C PRO A 96 -9.34 -15.16 -11.58
N ASP A 97 -8.36 -15.48 -10.72
CA ASP A 97 -8.39 -15.22 -9.28
C ASP A 97 -8.05 -13.76 -8.92
N ALA A 98 -7.79 -12.90 -9.92
CA ALA A 98 -7.53 -11.49 -9.68
C ALA A 98 -8.79 -10.75 -9.21
N HIS A 99 -8.65 -9.98 -8.15
CA HIS A 99 -9.69 -9.12 -7.61
C HIS A 99 -9.39 -7.65 -7.87
N TYR A 100 -10.42 -6.87 -8.22
CA TYR A 100 -10.31 -5.43 -8.44
C TYR A 100 -11.08 -4.66 -7.37
N TYR A 101 -10.35 -3.83 -6.65
CA TYR A 101 -10.90 -2.83 -5.74
C TYR A 101 -11.04 -1.53 -6.53
N GLU A 102 -12.22 -1.33 -7.13
CA GLU A 102 -12.50 -0.24 -8.06
C GLU A 102 -12.20 1.14 -7.45
N GLU A 103 -12.71 1.41 -6.25
CA GLU A 103 -12.53 2.71 -5.59
C GLU A 103 -11.07 2.99 -5.18
N ALA A 104 -10.32 1.94 -4.86
CA ALA A 104 -8.89 2.02 -4.57
C ALA A 104 -7.99 2.08 -5.82
N GLY A 105 -8.54 1.72 -6.99
CA GLY A 105 -7.74 1.45 -8.19
C GLY A 105 -6.70 0.34 -7.99
N ILE A 106 -7.02 -0.70 -7.21
CA ILE A 106 -6.07 -1.78 -6.89
C ILE A 106 -6.51 -3.10 -7.51
N ILE A 107 -5.59 -3.76 -8.23
CA ILE A 107 -5.72 -5.17 -8.61
C ILE A 107 -4.91 -6.01 -7.63
N SER A 108 -5.47 -7.08 -7.10
CA SER A 108 -4.76 -8.00 -6.22
C SER A 108 -4.92 -9.46 -6.62
N ILE A 109 -3.87 -10.24 -6.41
CA ILE A 109 -3.93 -11.71 -6.41
C ILE A 109 -3.38 -12.17 -5.07
N GLN A 110 -4.24 -12.76 -4.24
CA GLN A 110 -3.87 -13.25 -2.91
C GLN A 110 -3.66 -14.76 -2.95
N LYS A 111 -2.40 -15.18 -2.82
CA LYS A 111 -2.01 -16.60 -2.70
C LYS A 111 -1.75 -17.02 -1.26
N LYS A 112 -1.35 -16.07 -0.41
CA LYS A 112 -1.03 -16.28 1.01
C LYS A 112 -1.77 -15.26 1.85
N LYS A 113 -2.39 -15.72 2.94
CA LYS A 113 -3.02 -14.81 3.91
C LYS A 113 -1.97 -14.33 4.91
N PRO A 114 -1.69 -13.02 5.01
CA PRO A 114 -0.78 -12.48 6.01
C PRO A 114 -1.36 -12.61 7.43
N GLU A 115 -0.47 -12.75 8.41
CA GLU A 115 -0.84 -12.72 9.83
C GLU A 115 -1.33 -11.33 10.22
N MET A 116 -2.45 -11.27 10.95
CA MET A 116 -3.09 -10.03 11.37
C MET A 116 -2.66 -9.62 12.79
N PRO A 117 -2.12 -8.40 12.97
CA PRO A 117 -1.92 -7.83 14.31
C PRO A 117 -3.25 -7.66 15.05
N GLU A 118 -3.21 -7.67 16.39
CA GLU A 118 -4.39 -7.34 17.21
C GLU A 118 -4.76 -5.85 17.11
N THR A 119 -3.81 -4.99 16.75
CA THR A 119 -3.98 -3.54 16.63
C THR A 119 -4.50 -3.13 15.24
N CYS A 120 -5.20 -2.00 15.20
CA CYS A 120 -5.77 -1.43 13.96
C CYS A 120 -5.03 -0.21 13.45
N ILE A 121 -5.30 0.12 12.19
CA ILE A 121 -4.94 1.38 11.53
C ILE A 121 -6.23 2.16 11.29
N ALA A 122 -6.27 3.44 11.64
CA ALA A 122 -7.38 4.32 11.28
C ALA A 122 -7.05 5.04 9.96
N VAL A 123 -7.99 5.11 9.03
CA VAL A 123 -7.90 5.89 7.78
C VAL A 123 -9.01 6.92 7.79
N ILE A 124 -8.62 8.20 7.77
CA ILE A 124 -9.54 9.32 7.98
C ILE A 124 -9.49 10.23 6.76
N THR A 125 -10.65 10.58 6.20
CA THR A 125 -10.75 11.62 5.16
C THR A 125 -11.41 12.90 5.66
N ALA A 126 -11.00 14.04 5.10
CA ALA A 126 -11.68 15.30 5.34
C ALA A 126 -13.01 15.40 4.59
N GLY A 127 -13.06 14.93 3.34
CA GLY A 127 -14.28 14.90 2.54
C GLY A 127 -14.43 13.60 1.75
N THR A 128 -15.55 13.47 1.06
CA THR A 128 -15.82 12.30 0.20
C THR A 128 -14.95 12.27 -1.05
N SER A 129 -14.49 13.43 -1.54
CA SER A 129 -13.59 13.52 -2.70
C SER A 129 -12.21 12.89 -2.46
N ASP A 130 -11.81 12.73 -1.20
CA ASP A 130 -10.54 12.10 -0.82
C ASP A 130 -10.66 10.57 -0.71
N ILE A 131 -11.87 9.99 -0.86
CA ILE A 131 -12.11 8.55 -0.66
C ILE A 131 -11.25 7.66 -1.58
N PRO A 132 -11.03 7.96 -2.88
CA PRO A 132 -10.20 7.09 -3.71
C PRO A 132 -8.77 6.92 -3.17
N VAL A 133 -8.16 7.99 -2.67
CA VAL A 133 -6.83 7.95 -2.02
C VAL A 133 -6.89 7.19 -0.70
N ALA A 134 -8.01 7.29 0.02
CA ALA A 134 -8.26 6.58 1.26
C ALA A 134 -8.46 5.07 1.08
N GLU A 135 -9.21 4.66 0.06
CA GLU A 135 -9.35 3.26 -0.29
C GLU A 135 -8.03 2.69 -0.82
N GLU A 136 -7.22 3.44 -1.57
CA GLU A 136 -5.86 3.01 -1.93
C GLU A 136 -5.02 2.71 -0.67
N ALA A 137 -5.06 3.57 0.35
CA ALA A 137 -4.36 3.36 1.61
C ALA A 137 -4.93 2.19 2.42
N ALA A 138 -6.26 2.12 2.56
CA ALA A 138 -6.95 1.12 3.36
C ALA A 138 -6.78 -0.28 2.77
N VAL A 139 -7.07 -0.44 1.48
CA VAL A 139 -6.92 -1.72 0.77
C VAL A 139 -5.44 -2.14 0.75
N THR A 140 -4.50 -1.21 0.56
CA THR A 140 -3.07 -1.54 0.68
C THR A 140 -2.76 -2.13 2.06
N ALA A 141 -3.18 -1.48 3.15
CA ALA A 141 -2.92 -1.97 4.50
C ALA A 141 -3.61 -3.32 4.79
N GLU A 142 -4.82 -3.55 4.27
CA GLU A 142 -5.56 -4.80 4.39
C GLU A 142 -4.91 -5.95 3.62
N LEU A 143 -4.46 -5.71 2.39
CA LEU A 143 -3.70 -6.68 1.59
C LEU A 143 -2.36 -7.04 2.25
N LEU A 144 -1.81 -6.13 3.04
CA LEU A 144 -0.64 -6.34 3.89
C LEU A 144 -0.98 -6.93 5.27
N GLY A 145 -2.23 -7.31 5.52
CA GLY A 145 -2.67 -8.04 6.69
C GLY A 145 -2.99 -7.19 7.91
N ASN A 146 -3.50 -5.98 7.74
CA ASN A 146 -3.92 -5.14 8.86
C ASN A 146 -5.44 -5.01 8.93
N ARG A 147 -5.96 -4.83 10.14
CA ARG A 147 -7.33 -4.36 10.34
C ARG A 147 -7.36 -2.84 10.15
N VAL A 148 -8.24 -2.35 9.28
CA VAL A 148 -8.42 -0.92 9.00
C VAL A 148 -9.78 -0.43 9.47
N ILE A 149 -9.81 0.70 10.16
CA ILE A 149 -11.02 1.45 10.49
C ILE A 149 -11.10 2.65 9.55
N ARG A 150 -12.15 2.71 8.72
CA ARG A 150 -12.40 3.80 7.77
C ARG A 150 -13.32 4.84 8.39
N ILE A 151 -12.91 6.10 8.38
CA ILE A 151 -13.68 7.24 8.89
C ILE A 151 -13.74 8.29 7.79
N TYR A 152 -14.89 8.38 7.13
CA TYR A 152 -15.08 9.29 5.99
C TYR A 152 -15.81 10.56 6.39
N ASP A 153 -15.50 11.64 5.67
CA ASP A 153 -16.13 12.95 5.82
C ASP A 153 -16.02 13.52 7.26
N ALA A 154 -14.81 13.49 7.81
CA ALA A 154 -14.47 14.05 9.13
C ALA A 154 -13.68 15.36 9.02
N GLY A 155 -14.06 16.22 8.07
CA GLY A 155 -13.35 17.47 7.76
C GLY A 155 -13.46 18.56 8.83
N VAL A 156 -12.52 19.51 8.77
CA VAL A 156 -12.38 20.59 9.78
C VAL A 156 -13.59 21.53 9.82
N ALA A 157 -14.22 21.80 8.67
CA ALA A 157 -15.45 22.60 8.62
C ALA A 157 -16.60 22.00 9.45
N GLY A 158 -16.60 20.69 9.65
CA GLY A 158 -17.55 19.96 10.49
C GLY A 158 -16.85 19.24 11.64
N ILE A 159 -15.99 19.94 12.39
CA ILE A 159 -15.09 19.35 13.38
C ILE A 159 -15.75 18.39 14.39
N HIS A 160 -17.03 18.60 14.71
CA HIS A 160 -17.81 17.71 15.58
C HIS A 160 -17.84 16.27 15.05
N ARG A 161 -17.89 16.06 13.72
CA ARG A 161 -17.86 14.72 13.11
C ARG A 161 -16.56 13.98 13.42
N LEU A 162 -15.44 14.70 13.48
CA LEU A 162 -14.16 14.14 13.91
C LEU A 162 -14.17 13.83 15.41
N VAL A 163 -14.68 14.76 16.23
CA VAL A 163 -14.73 14.61 17.69
C VAL A 163 -15.53 13.36 18.09
N ASP A 164 -16.66 13.11 17.44
CA ASP A 164 -17.50 11.93 17.67
C ASP A 164 -16.75 10.60 17.43
N LYS A 165 -15.75 10.61 16.55
CA LYS A 165 -14.94 9.44 16.20
C LYS A 165 -13.63 9.31 16.97
N LEU A 166 -13.29 10.27 17.84
CA LEU A 166 -12.04 10.23 18.63
C LEU A 166 -11.83 8.95 19.43
N PRO A 167 -12.84 8.33 20.08
CA PRO A 167 -12.64 7.08 20.79
C PRO A 167 -12.16 5.95 19.88
N GLU A 168 -12.74 5.83 18.68
CA GLU A 168 -12.35 4.84 17.68
C GLU A 168 -10.93 5.12 17.16
N ILE A 169 -10.63 6.38 16.82
CA ILE A 169 -9.31 6.82 16.33
C ILE A 169 -8.22 6.49 17.35
N ARG A 170 -8.43 6.82 18.62
CA ARG A 170 -7.46 6.60 19.71
C ARG A 170 -7.23 5.12 20.03
N SER A 171 -8.15 4.24 19.63
CA SER A 171 -7.99 2.79 19.79
C SER A 171 -7.00 2.17 18.79
N CYS A 172 -6.71 2.86 17.67
CA CYS A 172 -5.76 2.39 16.69
C CYS A 172 -4.32 2.78 17.03
N LYS A 173 -3.37 2.00 16.52
CA LYS A 173 -1.94 2.18 16.79
C LYS A 173 -1.29 3.19 15.85
N VAL A 174 -1.83 3.32 14.64
CA VAL A 174 -1.36 4.24 13.60
C VAL A 174 -2.56 4.87 12.92
N ILE A 175 -2.45 6.14 12.55
CA ILE A 175 -3.52 6.90 11.92
C ILE A 175 -3.02 7.43 10.58
N ILE A 176 -3.81 7.25 9.53
CA ILE A 176 -3.61 7.85 8.22
C ILE A 176 -4.65 8.95 8.06
N VAL A 177 -4.21 10.18 7.77
CA VAL A 177 -5.09 11.33 7.54
C VAL A 177 -4.92 11.80 6.11
N ILE A 178 -6.04 11.89 5.39
CA ILE A 178 -6.07 12.14 3.96
C ILE A 178 -6.94 13.36 3.72
N ALA A 179 -6.36 14.41 3.17
CA ALA A 179 -7.07 15.67 2.98
C ALA A 179 -6.48 16.51 1.84
N GLY A 180 -7.37 17.03 1.00
CA GLY A 180 -7.08 18.09 0.04
C GLY A 180 -7.31 19.49 0.62
N MET A 181 -7.56 20.46 -0.27
CA MET A 181 -7.79 21.87 0.07
C MET A 181 -6.63 22.46 0.90
N GLU A 182 -6.89 22.93 2.13
CA GLU A 182 -5.88 23.47 3.05
C GLU A 182 -5.15 22.39 3.88
N GLY A 183 -5.50 21.10 3.75
CA GLY A 183 -4.82 19.99 4.44
C GLY A 183 -4.88 20.01 5.98
N ALA A 184 -5.71 20.89 6.56
CA ALA A 184 -5.69 21.19 7.99
C ALA A 184 -6.03 20.02 8.91
N LEU A 185 -6.76 19.01 8.39
CA LEU A 185 -7.17 17.83 9.16
C LEU A 185 -5.97 17.10 9.79
N ALA A 186 -4.82 17.03 9.10
CA ALA A 186 -3.62 16.37 9.63
C ALA A 186 -3.13 17.02 10.92
N SER A 187 -3.04 18.35 10.94
CA SER A 187 -2.63 19.13 12.11
C SER A 187 -3.59 18.95 13.27
N VAL A 188 -4.90 19.00 12.99
CA VAL A 188 -5.96 18.82 13.98
C VAL A 188 -5.88 17.43 14.61
N VAL A 189 -5.86 16.37 13.80
CA VAL A 189 -5.76 14.98 14.30
C VAL A 189 -4.47 14.79 15.09
N GLY A 190 -3.34 15.30 14.59
CA GLY A 190 -2.05 15.22 15.28
C GLY A 190 -2.02 15.94 16.64
N GLY A 191 -2.91 16.90 16.89
CA GLY A 191 -3.08 17.54 18.19
C GLY A 191 -4.04 16.82 19.14
N LEU A 192 -4.82 15.85 18.65
CA LEU A 192 -5.87 15.16 19.41
C LEU A 192 -5.51 13.72 19.81
N VAL A 193 -4.38 13.21 19.34
CA VAL A 193 -3.94 11.81 19.50
C VAL A 193 -2.49 11.72 19.95
N ASP A 194 -2.17 10.64 20.66
CA ASP A 194 -0.83 10.28 21.12
C ASP A 194 -0.17 9.22 20.21
N LYS A 195 -0.67 9.08 18.97
CA LYS A 195 -0.27 8.04 18.01
C LYS A 195 0.43 8.65 16.79
N PRO A 196 1.30 7.89 16.09
CA PRO A 196 1.85 8.33 14.82
C PRO A 196 0.74 8.64 13.79
N VAL A 197 0.86 9.79 13.14
CA VAL A 197 -0.05 10.26 12.09
C VAL A 197 0.71 10.32 10.77
N ILE A 198 0.25 9.58 9.77
CA ILE A 198 0.73 9.67 8.39
C ILE A 198 -0.24 10.54 7.60
N ALA A 199 0.21 11.72 7.19
CA ALA A 199 -0.58 12.66 6.42
C ALA A 199 -0.37 12.45 4.91
N VAL A 200 -1.48 12.31 4.18
CA VAL A 200 -1.53 12.16 2.74
C VAL A 200 -2.23 13.38 2.16
N PRO A 201 -1.48 14.34 1.59
CA PRO A 201 -2.09 15.44 0.87
C PRO A 201 -2.71 14.88 -0.40
N THR A 202 -3.90 15.36 -0.76
CA THR A 202 -4.53 14.97 -2.04
C THR A 202 -4.49 16.14 -3.02
N SER A 203 -4.59 15.82 -4.31
CA SER A 203 -4.75 16.83 -5.36
C SER A 203 -6.15 17.48 -5.39
N VAL A 204 -7.06 17.04 -4.50
CA VAL A 204 -8.40 17.61 -4.35
C VAL A 204 -8.35 19.07 -3.94
N GLY A 205 -9.22 19.85 -4.58
CA GLY A 205 -9.43 21.26 -4.32
C GLY A 205 -9.26 22.11 -5.57
N TYR A 206 -9.44 23.41 -5.43
CA TYR A 206 -9.46 24.35 -6.55
C TYR A 206 -8.66 25.61 -6.24
N GLY A 207 -8.30 26.35 -7.29
CA GLY A 207 -7.59 27.62 -7.20
C GLY A 207 -6.28 27.49 -6.42
N ALA A 208 -6.27 28.03 -5.20
CA ALA A 208 -5.12 28.06 -4.32
C ALA A 208 -4.69 26.69 -3.79
N SER A 209 -5.38 25.57 -4.09
CA SER A 209 -4.85 24.22 -3.78
C SER A 209 -3.61 23.87 -4.62
N PHE A 210 -3.49 24.42 -5.84
CA PHE A 210 -2.39 24.16 -6.79
C PHE A 210 -2.12 22.65 -6.98
N GLY A 211 -3.18 21.86 -7.17
CA GLY A 211 -3.06 20.41 -7.34
C GLY A 211 -2.52 19.69 -6.10
N GLY A 212 -2.83 20.19 -4.90
CA GLY A 212 -2.43 19.60 -3.63
C GLY A 212 -1.14 20.15 -3.03
N ILE A 213 -0.44 21.09 -3.70
CA ILE A 213 0.77 21.71 -3.16
C ILE A 213 0.47 22.45 -1.86
N SER A 214 -0.66 23.14 -1.76
CA SER A 214 -1.03 23.85 -0.53
C SER A 214 -1.29 22.89 0.63
N ALA A 215 -2.01 21.79 0.39
CA ALA A 215 -2.20 20.74 1.40
C ALA A 215 -0.86 20.11 1.81
N LEU A 216 0.01 19.79 0.85
CA LEU A 216 1.35 19.24 1.12
C LEU A 216 2.19 20.17 2.00
N LEU A 217 2.28 21.46 1.65
CA LEU A 217 3.05 22.43 2.42
C LEU A 217 2.44 22.66 3.81
N ALA A 218 1.10 22.72 3.92
CA ALA A 218 0.42 22.85 5.20
C ALA A 218 0.68 21.65 6.12
N MET A 219 0.65 20.43 5.59
CA MET A 219 0.96 19.22 6.35
C MET A 219 2.44 19.16 6.75
N LEU A 220 3.37 19.55 5.87
CA LEU A 220 4.81 19.57 6.17
C LEU A 220 5.20 20.62 7.20
N THR A 221 4.49 21.75 7.23
CA THR A 221 4.72 22.86 8.17
C THR A 221 3.89 22.73 9.45
N SER A 222 3.19 21.61 9.63
CA SER A 222 2.42 21.33 10.84
C SER A 222 3.32 21.33 12.09
N CYS A 223 2.86 21.97 13.17
CA CYS A 223 3.56 21.93 14.47
C CYS A 223 3.30 20.63 15.26
N SER A 224 2.40 19.76 14.78
CA SER A 224 2.09 18.50 15.43
C SER A 224 3.23 17.49 15.20
N ALA A 225 4.08 17.30 16.21
CA ALA A 225 5.30 16.50 16.10
C ALA A 225 5.10 15.02 15.69
N GLY A 226 3.88 14.48 15.89
CA GLY A 226 3.52 13.12 15.48
C GLY A 226 3.16 12.95 14.00
N VAL A 227 3.20 14.02 13.20
CA VAL A 227 2.81 14.01 11.79
C VAL A 227 4.01 13.75 10.88
N THR A 228 3.91 12.74 10.02
CA THR A 228 4.83 12.48 8.90
C THR A 228 4.05 12.55 7.60
N VAL A 229 4.61 13.17 6.56
CA VAL A 229 3.89 13.46 5.31
C VAL A 229 4.43 12.59 4.17
N VAL A 230 3.52 12.03 3.38
CA VAL A 230 3.86 11.34 2.12
C VAL A 230 3.57 12.24 0.91
N ASN A 231 3.94 11.77 -0.29
CA ASN A 231 3.67 12.52 -1.51
C ASN A 231 2.16 12.68 -1.79
N ILE A 232 1.82 13.63 -2.66
CA ILE A 232 0.45 13.91 -3.08
C ILE A 232 -0.19 12.65 -3.70
N ASP A 233 -1.41 12.35 -3.26
CA ASP A 233 -2.22 11.19 -3.67
C ASP A 233 -1.54 9.83 -3.40
N ASN A 234 -0.54 9.77 -2.52
CA ASN A 234 0.21 8.53 -2.25
C ASN A 234 -0.45 7.69 -1.15
N GLY A 235 -1.69 7.24 -1.40
CA GLY A 235 -2.42 6.36 -0.49
C GLY A 235 -1.69 5.04 -0.28
N PHE A 236 -1.14 4.45 -1.36
CA PHE A 236 -0.31 3.25 -1.29
C PHE A 236 0.85 3.39 -0.30
N GLY A 237 1.67 4.44 -0.43
CA GLY A 237 2.84 4.65 0.43
C GLY A 237 2.45 4.84 1.90
N ALA A 238 1.31 5.48 2.15
CA ALA A 238 0.76 5.65 3.49
C ALA A 238 0.29 4.32 4.09
N GLY A 239 -0.51 3.54 3.34
CA GLY A 239 -0.98 2.22 3.76
C GLY A 239 0.17 1.26 4.04
N PHE A 240 1.20 1.26 3.18
CA PHE A 240 2.40 0.45 3.36
C PHE A 240 3.18 0.85 4.61
N SER A 241 3.42 2.16 4.81
CA SER A 241 4.14 2.67 5.98
C SER A 241 3.38 2.39 7.28
N ALA A 242 2.06 2.58 7.27
CA ALA A 242 1.21 2.27 8.41
C ALA A 242 1.25 0.78 8.77
N SER A 243 1.23 -0.11 7.77
CA SER A 243 1.40 -1.55 7.97
C SER A 243 2.72 -1.89 8.66
N MET A 244 3.83 -1.28 8.22
CA MET A 244 5.14 -1.49 8.85
C MET A 244 5.12 -1.08 10.32
N ILE A 245 4.64 0.13 10.63
CA ILE A 245 4.58 0.65 12.00
C ILE A 245 3.65 -0.21 12.87
N ASN A 246 2.48 -0.61 12.35
CA ASN A 246 1.52 -1.40 13.10
C ASN A 246 2.09 -2.76 13.53
N ARG A 247 2.97 -3.35 12.71
CA ARG A 247 3.66 -4.63 12.96
C ARG A 247 4.87 -4.54 13.89
N MET A 248 5.37 -3.35 14.22
CA MET A 248 6.49 -3.20 15.16
C MET A 248 6.05 -3.66 16.57
N LYS A 249 6.91 -4.37 17.29
CA LYS A 249 6.64 -4.82 18.67
C LYS A 249 6.92 -3.70 19.67
#